data_AF-A0A4D4LMJ1-F1
#
_entry.id   AF-A0A4D4LMJ1-F1
#
_cell.length_a   1.000
_cell.length_b   1.000
_cell.length_c   1.000
_cell.angle_alpha   90.00
_cell.angle_beta   90.00
_cell.angle_gamma   90.00
#
_symmetry.space_group_name_H-M   'P 1'
#
loop_
_entity.id
_entity.type
_entity.pdbx_description
1 polymer ?
#
loop_
_entity_poly.entity_id
_entity_poly.type
_entity_poly.pdbx_seq_one_letter_code
_entity_poly.pdbx_strand_id
1 'polypeptide(L)'
;MRIGLITAAPGHQLLADATALLTPRHEVVALDPRGHDGAGTRDPVGPGALADVYLLKARTPRALAFATSLERRGAPVVNSAAATARCQDRTAMAERALRAGLPFAPTRTVASLAGLAAEPPLVLWSSRAATAAAMTWWPAWTTPHTYPP
;
A
#
# COMPACT_ATOMS: atom_id res chain seq x y z
N MET A 1 -4.49 22.88 -9.26
CA MET A 1 -5.01 21.50 -9.35
C MET A 1 -5.56 21.09 -8.00
N ARG A 2 -6.63 20.32 -8.01
CA ARG A 2 -7.24 19.69 -6.85
C ARG A 2 -6.66 18.29 -6.68
N ILE A 3 -6.14 18.00 -5.49
CA ILE A 3 -5.48 16.74 -5.13
C ILE A 3 -6.28 16.10 -3.99
N GLY A 4 -6.79 14.89 -4.20
CA GLY A 4 -7.46 14.12 -3.16
C GLY A 4 -6.50 13.19 -2.42
N LEU A 5 -6.27 13.38 -1.13
CA LEU A 5 -5.41 12.52 -0.32
C LEU A 5 -6.26 11.45 0.39
N ILE A 6 -6.23 10.21 -0.09
CA ILE A 6 -6.99 9.09 0.51
C ILE A 6 -6.23 8.58 1.73
N THR A 7 -6.65 8.97 2.93
CA THR A 7 -6.01 8.62 4.20
C THR A 7 -6.98 8.73 5.38
N ALA A 8 -6.79 7.86 6.37
CA ALA A 8 -7.47 7.95 7.66
C ALA A 8 -6.71 8.81 8.69
N ALA A 9 -5.48 9.24 8.39
CA ALA A 9 -4.59 9.93 9.31
C ALA A 9 -3.89 11.13 8.64
N PRO A 10 -4.62 12.17 8.22
CA PRO A 10 -4.03 13.30 7.51
C PRO A 10 -3.00 14.08 8.34
N GLY A 11 -3.12 14.06 9.68
CA GLY A 11 -2.16 14.69 10.59
C GLY A 11 -0.88 13.88 10.86
N HIS A 12 -0.71 12.69 10.26
CA HIS A 12 0.55 11.97 10.35
C HIS A 12 1.68 12.80 9.72
N GLN A 13 2.82 12.97 10.40
CA GLN A 13 3.90 13.89 10.03
C GLN A 13 4.20 13.91 8.52
N LEU A 14 4.49 12.75 7.93
CA LEU A 14 4.76 12.63 6.48
C LEU A 14 3.65 13.22 5.59
N LEU A 15 2.39 13.01 5.95
CA LEU A 15 1.23 13.48 5.16
C LEU A 15 0.96 14.96 5.40
N ALA A 16 1.17 15.44 6.62
CA ALA A 16 1.09 16.85 6.95
C ALA A 16 2.17 17.66 6.20
N ASP A 17 3.41 17.18 6.19
CA ASP A 17 4.53 17.81 5.48
C ASP A 17 4.31 17.80 3.96
N ALA A 18 3.87 16.67 3.40
CA ALA A 18 3.51 16.60 1.99
C ALA A 18 2.38 17.58 1.63
N THR A 19 1.37 17.72 2.50
CA THR A 19 0.28 18.68 2.33
C THR A 19 0.82 20.11 2.36
N ALA A 20 1.67 20.45 3.34
CA ALA A 20 2.28 21.78 3.45
C ALA A 20 3.14 22.14 2.22
N LEU A 21 3.83 21.17 1.63
CA LEU A 21 4.61 21.37 0.40
C LEU A 21 3.75 21.57 -0.85
N LEU A 22 2.56 20.95 -0.92
CA LEU A 22 1.68 20.99 -2.09
C LEU A 22 0.70 22.17 -2.07
N THR A 23 0.19 22.55 -0.90
CA THR A 23 -0.82 23.61 -0.72
C THR A 23 -0.45 24.98 -1.32
N PRO A 24 0.82 25.41 -1.43
CA PRO A 24 1.16 26.69 -2.07
C PRO A 24 0.74 26.81 -3.54
N ARG A 25 0.49 25.68 -4.24
CA ARG A 25 0.13 25.65 -5.66
C ARG A 25 -1.11 24.81 -5.97
N HIS A 26 -1.60 24.05 -5.00
CA HIS A 26 -2.62 23.03 -5.19
C HIS A 26 -3.64 23.05 -4.05
N GLU A 27 -4.88 22.71 -4.35
CA GLU A 27 -5.89 22.45 -3.32
C GLU A 27 -5.73 20.98 -2.90
N VAL A 28 -5.35 20.73 -1.64
CA VAL A 28 -5.20 19.36 -1.12
C VAL A 28 -6.33 19.05 -0.16
N VAL A 29 -7.13 18.03 -0.48
CA VAL A 29 -8.28 17.61 0.32
C VAL A 29 -8.04 16.21 0.87
N ALA A 30 -8.03 16.06 2.19
CA ALA A 30 -7.97 14.75 2.83
C ALA A 30 -9.33 14.05 2.74
N LEU A 31 -9.32 12.78 2.32
CA LEU A 31 -10.50 11.95 2.15
C LEU A 31 -10.36 10.71 3.02
N ASP A 32 -11.18 10.63 4.07
CA ASP A 32 -11.19 9.45 4.95
C ASP A 32 -11.96 8.30 4.27
N PRO A 33 -11.30 7.18 3.94
CA PRO A 33 -11.97 6.03 3.33
C PRO A 33 -12.99 5.39 4.27
N ARG A 34 -12.96 5.66 5.59
CA ARG A 34 -14.01 5.22 6.54
C ARG A 34 -15.39 5.77 6.19
N GLY A 35 -15.49 6.83 5.40
CA GLY A 35 -16.78 7.29 4.85
C GLY A 35 -17.37 6.37 3.77
N HIS A 36 -16.54 5.60 3.05
CA HIS A 36 -16.92 4.82 1.86
C HIS A 36 -17.35 3.39 2.17
N ASP A 37 -18.64 3.07 2.09
CA ASP A 37 -19.18 1.74 2.46
C ASP A 37 -18.84 0.57 1.51
N GLY A 38 -18.11 0.82 0.42
CA GLY A 38 -17.73 -0.21 -0.56
C GLY A 38 -18.86 -0.62 -1.51
N ALA A 39 -20.11 -0.23 -1.21
CA ALA A 39 -21.27 -0.40 -2.08
C ALA A 39 -21.52 0.85 -2.96
N GLY A 40 -20.80 1.95 -2.70
CA GLY A 40 -20.94 3.21 -3.43
C GLY A 40 -22.13 4.06 -2.99
N THR A 41 -22.85 3.65 -1.94
CA THR A 41 -24.03 4.35 -1.43
C THR A 41 -23.68 5.59 -0.60
N ARG A 42 -22.50 5.60 0.04
CA ARG A 42 -21.97 6.78 0.72
C ARG A 42 -20.55 7.06 0.22
N ASP A 43 -20.45 7.93 -0.77
CA ASP A 43 -19.17 8.26 -1.39
C ASP A 43 -18.61 9.56 -0.75
N PRO A 44 -17.38 9.55 -0.19
CA PRO A 44 -16.74 10.75 0.37
C PRO A 44 -16.60 11.89 -0.64
N VAL A 45 -16.60 11.54 -1.93
CA VAL A 45 -16.66 12.45 -3.05
C VAL A 45 -18.03 12.29 -3.67
N GLY A 46 -18.95 13.21 -3.35
CA GLY A 46 -20.30 13.25 -3.94
C GLY A 46 -20.26 13.45 -5.47
N PRO A 47 -21.43 13.56 -6.14
CA PRO A 47 -21.53 13.67 -7.60
C PRO A 47 -20.90 14.93 -8.25
N GLY A 48 -20.15 15.73 -7.48
CA GLY A 48 -19.38 16.86 -7.99
C GLY A 48 -18.12 16.45 -8.79
N ALA A 49 -17.37 17.45 -9.26
CA ALA A 49 -16.15 17.24 -10.03
C ALA A 49 -15.11 16.44 -9.22
N LEU A 50 -14.55 15.41 -9.85
CA LEU A 50 -13.41 14.65 -9.35
C LEU A 50 -12.20 15.58 -9.12
N ALA A 51 -11.30 15.19 -8.22
CA ALA A 51 -9.99 15.82 -8.13
C ALA A 51 -9.17 15.48 -9.39
N ASP A 52 -8.21 16.34 -9.74
CA ASP A 52 -7.33 16.11 -10.89
C ASP A 52 -6.46 14.86 -10.69
N VAL A 53 -6.11 14.55 -9.43
CA VAL A 53 -5.40 13.34 -9.05
C VAL A 53 -5.72 12.96 -7.60
N TYR A 54 -5.71 11.66 -7.32
CA TYR A 54 -5.84 11.14 -5.96
C TYR A 54 -4.57 10.43 -5.52
N LEU A 55 -4.09 10.76 -4.33
CA LEU A 55 -2.96 10.09 -3.68
C LEU A 55 -3.46 9.02 -2.71
N LEU A 56 -3.28 7.75 -3.07
CA LEU A 56 -3.64 6.62 -2.22
C LEU A 56 -2.56 6.39 -1.15
N LYS A 57 -2.84 6.82 0.09
CA LYS A 57 -1.94 6.69 1.24
C LYS A 57 -2.51 5.81 2.37
N ALA A 58 -3.68 5.23 2.15
CA ALA A 58 -4.23 4.16 2.96
C ALA A 58 -4.21 2.83 2.20
N ARG A 59 -4.04 1.73 2.92
CA ARG A 59 -3.93 0.37 2.36
C ARG A 59 -5.03 -0.60 2.79
N THR A 60 -6.02 -0.12 3.55
CA THR A 60 -7.13 -0.95 4.02
C THR A 60 -8.01 -1.41 2.85
N PRO A 61 -8.73 -2.55 2.97
CA PRO A 61 -9.67 -2.99 1.93
C PRO A 61 -10.66 -1.90 1.51
N ARG A 62 -11.16 -1.13 2.47
CA ARG A 62 -12.07 0.00 2.25
C ARG A 62 -11.42 1.13 1.45
N ALA A 63 -10.15 1.44 1.72
CA ALA A 63 -9.40 2.44 0.93
C ALA A 63 -9.15 1.97 -0.50
N LEU A 64 -8.84 0.68 -0.69
CA LEU A 64 -8.67 0.09 -2.03
C LEU A 64 -9.99 0.08 -2.82
N ALA A 65 -11.11 -0.22 -2.17
CA ALA A 65 -12.44 -0.17 -2.78
C ALA A 65 -12.80 1.26 -3.20
N PHE A 66 -12.54 2.24 -2.32
CA PHE A 66 -12.77 3.65 -2.63
C PHE A 66 -11.90 4.14 -3.80
N ALA A 67 -10.61 3.79 -3.79
CA ALA A 67 -9.70 4.09 -4.89
C ALA A 67 -10.15 3.46 -6.21
N THR A 68 -10.58 2.19 -6.19
CA THR A 68 -11.14 1.50 -7.37
C THR A 68 -12.39 2.22 -7.89
N SER A 69 -13.28 2.70 -7.00
CA SER A 69 -14.46 3.49 -7.38
C SER A 69 -14.07 4.81 -8.07
N LEU A 70 -13.02 5.48 -7.59
CA LEU A 70 -12.50 6.70 -8.22
C LEU A 70 -11.91 6.41 -9.61
N GLU A 71 -11.07 5.37 -9.73
CA GLU A 71 -10.49 4.93 -11.02
C GLU A 71 -11.59 4.60 -12.04
N ARG A 72 -12.65 3.89 -11.62
CA ARG A 72 -13.82 3.58 -12.47
C ARG A 72 -14.56 4.81 -12.98
N ARG A 73 -14.49 5.94 -12.26
CA ARG A 73 -15.06 7.22 -12.67
C ARG A 73 -14.11 8.04 -13.55
N GLY A 74 -12.93 7.50 -13.89
CA GLY A 74 -11.93 8.16 -14.72
C GLY A 74 -10.91 9.00 -13.94
N ALA A 75 -10.93 8.95 -12.60
CA ALA A 75 -9.96 9.69 -11.81
C ALA A 75 -8.57 9.02 -11.83
N PRO A 76 -7.48 9.78 -12.02
CA PRO A 76 -6.13 9.27 -11.81
C PRO A 76 -5.87 8.99 -10.33
N VAL A 77 -5.39 7.79 -10.00
CA VAL A 77 -5.02 7.40 -8.62
C VAL A 77 -3.56 6.95 -8.55
N VAL A 78 -2.82 7.49 -7.58
CA VAL A 78 -1.38 7.25 -7.38
C VAL A 78 -1.10 6.85 -5.93
N ASN A 79 -0.63 5.64 -5.62
CA ASN A 79 -0.49 4.51 -6.53
C ASN A 79 -1.86 3.91 -6.85
N SER A 80 -2.03 3.31 -8.03
CA SER A 80 -3.31 2.69 -8.41
C SER A 80 -3.77 1.66 -7.39
N ALA A 81 -5.09 1.46 -7.30
CA ALA A 81 -5.67 0.51 -6.37
C ALA A 81 -5.13 -0.90 -6.61
N ALA A 82 -5.03 -1.32 -7.88
CA ALA A 82 -4.51 -2.63 -8.26
C ALA A 82 -3.03 -2.81 -7.92
N ALA A 83 -2.18 -1.80 -8.14
CA ALA A 83 -0.77 -1.87 -7.76
C ALA A 83 -0.61 -1.96 -6.24
N THR A 84 -1.34 -1.11 -5.50
CA THR A 84 -1.33 -1.09 -4.04
C THR A 84 -1.83 -2.40 -3.44
N ALA A 85 -2.85 -3.03 -4.03
CA ALA A 85 -3.34 -4.33 -3.60
C ALA A 85 -2.30 -5.45 -3.83
N ARG A 86 -1.65 -5.47 -5.00
CA ARG A 86 -0.62 -6.47 -5.32
C ARG A 86 0.61 -6.35 -4.43
N CYS A 87 1.07 -5.13 -4.14
CA CYS A 87 2.22 -4.92 -3.25
C CYS A 87 1.94 -5.32 -1.79
N GLN A 88 0.68 -5.57 -1.41
CA GLN A 88 0.35 -6.13 -0.10
C GLN A 88 0.43 -7.66 -0.07
N ASP A 89 0.56 -8.33 -1.21
CA ASP A 89 0.71 -9.77 -1.33
C ASP A 89 2.19 -10.09 -1.57
N ARG A 90 2.88 -10.54 -0.50
CA ARG A 90 4.33 -10.77 -0.56
C ARG A 90 4.70 -11.88 -1.52
N THR A 91 3.85 -12.88 -1.67
CA THR A 91 4.04 -14.00 -2.59
C THR A 91 3.96 -13.50 -4.02
N ALA A 92 2.88 -12.79 -4.37
CA ALA A 92 2.71 -12.24 -5.71
C ALA A 92 3.80 -11.21 -6.05
N MET A 93 4.26 -10.44 -5.06
CA MET A 93 5.36 -9.48 -5.22
C MET A 93 6.70 -10.19 -5.48
N ALA A 94 7.02 -11.23 -4.72
CA ALA A 94 8.22 -12.04 -4.91
C ALA A 94 8.25 -12.67 -6.31
N GLU A 95 7.16 -13.33 -6.68
CA GLU A 95 7.02 -13.94 -8.00
C GLU A 95 7.18 -12.91 -9.13
N ARG A 96 6.58 -11.73 -9.00
CA ARG A 96 6.68 -10.67 -10.02
C ARG A 96 8.10 -10.14 -10.14
N ALA A 97 8.80 -9.93 -9.02
CA ALA A 97 10.19 -9.47 -9.02
C ALA A 97 11.10 -10.50 -9.69
N LEU A 98 10.99 -11.77 -9.30
CA LEU A 98 11.79 -12.86 -9.88
C LEU A 98 11.52 -13.06 -11.37
N ARG A 99 10.25 -13.00 -11.80
CA ARG A 99 9.91 -13.04 -13.24
C ARG A 99 10.47 -11.86 -14.04
N ALA A 100 10.70 -10.73 -13.38
CA ALA A 100 11.31 -9.54 -13.99
C ALA A 100 12.85 -9.55 -13.93
N GLY A 101 13.48 -10.61 -13.41
CA GLY A 101 14.93 -10.69 -13.24
C GLY A 101 15.47 -9.80 -12.11
N LEU A 102 14.60 -9.33 -11.22
CA LEU A 102 15.01 -8.53 -10.07
C LEU A 102 15.40 -9.43 -8.90
N PRO A 103 16.47 -9.09 -8.15
CA PRO A 103 16.83 -9.83 -6.94
C PRO A 103 15.70 -9.73 -5.91
N PHE A 104 15.30 -10.89 -5.38
CA PHE A 104 14.28 -10.99 -4.34
C PHE A 104 14.58 -12.20 -3.45
N ALA A 105 14.24 -12.12 -2.15
CA ALA A 105 14.46 -13.24 -1.23
C ALA A 105 13.59 -14.45 -1.64
N PRO A 106 14.13 -15.68 -1.72
CA PRO A 106 13.33 -16.87 -2.00
C PRO A 106 12.14 -16.94 -1.04
N THR A 107 10.92 -16.85 -1.59
CA THR A 107 9.69 -16.73 -0.81
C THR A 107 8.77 -17.88 -1.16
N ARG A 108 8.28 -18.60 -0.15
CA ARG A 108 7.27 -19.65 -0.27
C ARG A 108 6.08 -19.32 0.61
N THR A 109 4.91 -19.81 0.23
CA THR A 109 3.69 -19.65 1.02
C THR A 109 3.09 -21.01 1.28
N VAL A 110 2.86 -21.30 2.55
CA VAL A 110 2.20 -22.51 3.03
C VAL A 110 0.76 -22.17 3.39
N ALA A 111 -0.18 -23.03 2.99
CA ALA A 111 -1.61 -22.79 3.17
C ALA A 111 -2.13 -23.22 4.55
N SER A 112 -1.31 -23.91 5.35
CA SER A 112 -1.71 -24.46 6.65
C SER A 112 -0.55 -24.46 7.64
N LEU A 113 -0.90 -24.48 8.93
CA LEU A 113 0.08 -24.63 10.02
C LEU A 113 0.82 -25.97 9.96
N ALA A 114 0.16 -27.03 9.50
CA ALA A 114 0.81 -28.34 9.29
C ALA A 114 1.88 -28.26 8.18
N GLY A 115 1.57 -27.58 7.08
CA GLY A 115 2.56 -27.32 6.02
C GLY A 115 3.72 -26.47 6.53
N LEU A 116 3.43 -25.49 7.38
CA LEU A 116 4.47 -24.68 8.02
C LEU A 116 5.39 -25.51 8.92
N ALA A 117 4.84 -26.43 9.72
CA ALA A 117 5.63 -27.28 10.62
C ALA A 117 6.58 -28.25 9.90
N ALA A 118 6.34 -28.50 8.61
CA ALA A 118 7.20 -29.32 7.77
C ALA A 118 8.34 -28.54 7.08
N GLU A 119 8.36 -27.20 7.19
CA GLU A 119 9.41 -26.36 6.62
C GLU A 119 10.64 -26.31 7.54
N PRO A 120 11.86 -26.13 6.98
CA PRO A 120 13.07 -25.88 7.78
C PRO A 120 12.96 -24.55 8.56
N PRO A 121 13.92 -24.21 9.43
CA PRO A 121 13.96 -22.91 10.08
C PRO A 121 13.97 -21.76 9.06
N LEU A 122 12.93 -20.93 9.08
CA LEU A 122 12.71 -19.82 8.15
C LEU A 122 12.32 -18.56 8.91
N VAL A 123 12.51 -17.40 8.28
CA VAL A 123 11.87 -16.16 8.74
C VAL A 123 10.40 -16.20 8.35
N LEU A 124 9.53 -16.07 9.35
CA LEU A 124 8.09 -16.18 9.17
C LEU A 124 7.42 -14.83 9.12
N TRP A 125 6.56 -14.65 8.11
CA TRP A 125 5.75 -13.46 7.94
C TRP A 125 4.40 -13.84 7.32
N SER A 126 3.34 -13.08 7.62
CA SER A 126 2.05 -13.19 6.93
C SER A 126 2.16 -12.94 5.40
N SER A 127 1.54 -13.79 4.58
CA SER A 127 1.57 -13.59 3.12
C SER A 127 1.01 -12.23 2.69
N ARG A 128 0.00 -11.73 3.42
CA ARG A 128 -0.55 -10.38 3.26
C ARG A 128 -0.03 -9.41 4.29
N ALA A 129 0.36 -8.22 3.86
CA ALA A 129 0.66 -7.11 4.76
C ALA A 129 -0.62 -6.65 5.45
N ALA A 130 -0.96 -7.26 6.58
CA ALA A 130 -1.94 -6.69 7.49
C ALA A 130 -1.42 -5.32 7.97
N THR A 131 -2.34 -4.43 8.34
CA THR A 131 -2.03 -3.28 9.19
C THR A 131 -1.59 -3.83 10.56
N ALA A 132 -0.39 -4.38 10.62
CA ALA A 132 0.19 -4.86 11.86
C ALA A 132 0.58 -3.62 12.66
N ALA A 133 0.00 -3.52 13.86
CA ALA A 133 0.64 -2.85 14.97
C ALA A 133 2.13 -3.23 14.98
N ALA A 134 2.97 -2.25 15.30
CA ALA A 134 4.41 -2.37 15.32
C ALA A 134 4.88 -3.71 15.93
N MET A 135 5.49 -4.53 15.09
CA MET A 135 6.46 -5.53 15.53
C MET A 135 7.71 -5.29 14.69
N THR A 136 8.47 -4.29 15.16
CA THR A 136 9.91 -4.18 14.94
C THR A 136 10.55 -5.53 15.23
N TRP A 137 11.34 -6.07 14.31
CA TRP A 137 12.64 -6.69 14.53
C TRP A 137 13.23 -7.03 13.16
N TRP A 138 14.20 -6.21 12.76
CA TRP A 138 15.07 -6.43 11.61
C TRP A 138 16.44 -6.76 12.19
N PRO A 139 17.00 -7.97 12.02
CA PRO A 139 18.43 -8.16 12.11
C PRO A 139 19.02 -7.80 10.75
N ALA A 140 20.00 -6.90 10.79
CA ALA A 140 20.79 -6.46 9.66
C ALA A 140 21.33 -7.65 8.85
N TRP A 141 21.29 -7.53 7.52
CA TRP A 141 22.12 -8.33 6.63
C TRP A 141 23.58 -7.94 6.88
N THR A 142 24.26 -8.66 7.76
CA THR A 142 25.73 -8.67 7.82
C THR A 142 26.22 -9.91 7.09
N THR A 143 26.39 -9.80 5.77
CA THR A 143 27.38 -10.62 5.06
C THR A 143 28.58 -9.70 4.78
N PRO A 144 29.77 -9.97 5.34
CA PRO A 144 30.95 -9.21 4.99
C PRO A 144 31.38 -9.62 3.58
N HIS A 145 31.20 -8.73 2.61
CA HIS A 145 31.91 -8.84 1.34
C HIS A 145 33.35 -8.36 1.57
N THR A 146 34.27 -9.31 1.73
CA THR A 146 35.69 -9.05 1.56
C THR A 146 35.96 -8.77 0.08
N TYR A 147 36.38 -7.55 -0.24
CA TYR A 147 37.03 -7.25 -1.52
C TYR A 147 38.50 -7.72 -1.42
N PRO A 148 39.03 -8.44 -2.44
CA PRO A 148 40.46 -8.71 -2.55
C PRO A 148 41.23 -7.42 -2.91
N PRO A 149 42.54 -7.37 -2.64
CA PRO A 149 43.35 -6.14 -2.62
C PRO A 149 43.49 -5.46 -3.98
#